data_AF-A0A1F6PZN3-F1
#
_entry.id   AF-A0A1F6PZN3-F1
#
_cell.length_a   1.000
_cell.length_b   1.000
_cell.length_c   1.000
_cell.angle_alpha   90.00
_cell.angle_beta   90.00
_cell.angle_gamma   90.00
#
_symmetry.space_group_name_H-M   'P 1'
#
loop_
_entity.id
_entity.type
_entity.pdbx_description
1 polymer ?
#
loop_
_entity_poly.entity_id
_entity_poly.type
_entity_poly.pdbx_seq_one_letter_code
_entity_poly.pdbx_strand_id
1 'polypeptide(L)'
;MISKLLFVVTIVNLWLGTSMELPRNDLIILESGEKIEGHIQTILDSVIKIDTDHGEKTVIREVNIYSPRDIVETGIVMTKRHAGHVKYLGKDYLKIETSSGMFTIKRALVRKILIAHETVLPPLDL
;
A
#
# COMPACT_ATOMS: atom_id res chain seq x y z
N MET A 1 38.96 18.34 7.10
CA MET A 1 37.99 18.34 8.22
C MET A 1 36.52 18.28 7.78
N ILE A 2 36.16 18.75 6.58
CA ILE A 2 34.78 18.69 6.03
C ILE A 2 34.19 17.26 5.93
N SER A 3 34.99 16.23 5.66
CA SER A 3 34.45 14.87 5.47
C SER A 3 33.89 14.24 6.74
N LYS A 4 34.48 14.55 7.91
CA LYS A 4 33.99 14.05 9.20
C LYS A 4 32.69 14.75 9.61
N LEU A 5 32.58 16.05 9.31
CA LEU A 5 31.36 16.81 9.57
C LEU A 5 30.21 16.30 8.67
N LEU A 6 30.47 16.04 7.39
CA LEU A 6 29.49 15.45 6.48
C LEU A 6 29.04 14.08 6.98
N PHE A 7 29.98 13.22 7.39
CA PHE A 7 29.69 11.88 7.91
C PHE A 7 28.83 11.91 9.18
N VAL A 8 29.11 12.85 10.09
CA VAL A 8 28.30 13.06 11.30
C VAL A 8 26.92 13.60 10.94
N VAL A 9 26.79 14.55 10.00
CA VAL A 9 25.50 15.05 9.53
C VAL A 9 24.67 13.92 8.89
N THR A 10 25.28 13.03 8.12
CA THR A 10 24.59 11.87 7.53
C THR A 10 24.13 10.88 8.59
N ILE A 11 24.96 10.55 9.58
CA ILE A 11 24.61 9.62 10.65
C ILE A 11 23.55 10.21 11.58
N VAL A 12 23.64 11.51 11.88
CA VAL A 12 22.66 12.22 12.71
C VAL A 12 21.31 12.31 11.99
N ASN A 13 21.27 12.53 10.67
CA ASN A 13 20.03 12.44 9.89
C ASN A 13 19.44 11.02 9.88
N LEU A 14 20.31 10.00 9.77
CA LEU A 14 19.90 8.60 9.83
C LEU A 14 19.34 8.21 11.22
N TRP A 15 19.86 8.82 12.30
CA TRP A 15 19.50 8.52 13.68
C TRP A 15 18.32 9.38 14.21
N LEU A 16 18.15 10.61 13.73
CA LEU A 16 17.09 11.55 14.13
C LEU A 16 15.75 11.35 13.39
N GLY A 17 15.63 10.32 12.56
CA GLY A 17 14.38 10.07 11.84
C GLY A 17 14.13 11.10 10.76
N THR A 18 15.05 11.22 9.79
CA THR A 18 14.64 11.74 8.49
C THR A 18 13.48 10.87 8.01
N SER A 19 12.29 11.46 7.96
CA SER A 19 11.16 11.02 7.17
C SER A 19 11.62 10.93 5.72
N MET A 20 12.36 9.89 5.38
CA MET A 20 12.43 9.41 4.03
C MET A 20 11.02 8.92 3.74
N GLU A 21 10.17 9.83 3.27
CA GLU A 21 9.01 9.47 2.47
C GLU A 21 9.57 8.81 1.22
N LEU A 22 9.90 7.52 1.37
CA LEU A 22 10.13 6.65 0.24
C LEU A 22 8.87 6.79 -0.62
N PRO A 23 9.01 7.13 -1.91
CA PRO A 23 7.86 7.28 -2.79
C PRO A 23 6.99 6.02 -2.67
N ARG A 24 5.80 6.22 -2.10
CA ARG A 24 4.81 5.17 -1.90
C ARG A 24 4.05 5.04 -3.21
N ASN A 25 4.59 4.22 -4.10
CA ASN A 25 3.88 3.84 -5.32
C ASN A 25 3.01 2.65 -4.97
N ASP A 26 1.88 2.94 -4.34
CA ASP A 26 0.78 2.00 -4.21
C ASP A 26 0.23 1.70 -5.60
N LEU A 27 -0.35 0.51 -5.76
CA LEU A 27 -0.87 0.05 -7.04
C LEU A 27 -2.23 -0.59 -6.83
N ILE A 28 -3.18 -0.18 -7.67
CA ILE A 28 -4.50 -0.80 -7.80
C ILE A 28 -4.55 -1.43 -9.19
N ILE A 29 -4.82 -2.73 -9.24
CA ILE A 29 -5.08 -3.45 -10.49
C ILE A 29 -6.59 -3.65 -10.57
N LEU A 30 -7.25 -3.02 -11.54
CA LEU A 30 -8.69 -3.13 -11.78
C LEU A 30 -9.05 -4.45 -12.47
N GLU A 31 -10.34 -4.77 -12.51
CA GLU A 31 -10.88 -5.96 -13.20
C GLU A 31 -10.55 -5.97 -14.69
N SER A 32 -10.48 -4.78 -15.31
CA SER A 32 -10.04 -4.60 -16.70
C SER A 32 -8.57 -4.93 -16.93
N GLY A 33 -7.79 -5.16 -15.87
CA GLY A 33 -6.33 -5.26 -15.91
C GLY A 33 -5.62 -3.90 -15.95
N GLU A 34 -6.36 -2.80 -15.96
CA GLU A 34 -5.80 -1.45 -15.84
C GLU A 34 -5.06 -1.30 -14.50
N LYS A 35 -3.89 -0.66 -14.56
CA LYS A 35 -3.05 -0.38 -13.40
C LYS A 35 -3.14 1.09 -13.05
N ILE A 36 -3.60 1.38 -11.84
CA ILE A 36 -3.60 2.73 -11.29
C ILE A 36 -2.47 2.81 -10.26
N GLU A 37 -1.44 3.57 -10.60
CA GLU A 37 -0.32 3.87 -9.70
C GLU A 37 -0.54 5.21 -9.01
N GLY A 38 -0.20 5.29 -7.73
CA GLY A 38 -0.36 6.51 -6.94
C GLY A 38 -0.20 6.28 -5.45
N HIS A 39 -0.61 7.26 -4.65
CA HIS A 39 -0.62 7.18 -3.20
C HIS A 39 -2.03 6.92 -2.67
N ILE A 40 -2.28 5.73 -2.10
CA ILE A 40 -3.59 5.45 -1.51
C ILE A 40 -3.72 6.23 -0.20
N GLN A 41 -4.58 7.23 -0.19
CA GLN A 41 -4.83 8.10 0.96
C GLN A 41 -5.72 7.41 1.99
N THR A 42 -6.77 6.71 1.54
CA THR A 42 -7.78 6.10 2.41
C THR A 42 -8.43 4.90 1.74
N ILE A 43 -8.81 3.93 2.57
CA ILE A 43 -9.62 2.78 2.20
C ILE A 43 -10.70 2.66 3.26
N LEU A 44 -11.95 2.61 2.83
CA LEU A 44 -13.08 2.25 3.67
C LEU A 44 -13.86 1.16 2.94
N ASP A 45 -13.59 -0.09 3.35
CA ASP A 45 -14.09 -1.30 2.71
C ASP A 45 -13.84 -1.34 1.19
N SER A 46 -14.87 -1.01 0.43
CA SER A 46 -14.94 -1.02 -1.03
C SER A 46 -14.52 0.30 -1.68
N VAL A 47 -14.42 1.39 -0.92
CA VAL A 47 -14.10 2.71 -1.47
C VAL A 47 -12.63 3.03 -1.20
N ILE A 48 -11.88 3.25 -2.28
CA ILE A 48 -10.46 3.55 -2.25
C ILE A 48 -10.24 4.94 -2.81
N LYS A 49 -9.57 5.78 -2.03
CA LYS A 49 -9.16 7.12 -2.44
C LYS A 49 -7.67 7.11 -2.74
N ILE A 50 -7.30 7.40 -3.98
CA ILE A 50 -5.92 7.38 -4.46
C ILE A 50 -5.57 8.71 -5.11
N ASP A 51 -4.39 9.23 -4.76
CA ASP A 51 -3.81 10.42 -5.40
C ASP A 51 -2.84 9.97 -6.48
N THR A 52 -3.07 10.39 -7.71
CA THR A 52 -2.27 10.01 -8.88
C THR A 52 -1.59 11.24 -9.46
N ASP A 53 -0.64 11.06 -10.38
CA ASP A 53 0.00 12.18 -11.09
C ASP A 53 -1.01 13.04 -11.88
N HIS A 54 -2.20 12.50 -12.16
CA HIS A 54 -3.31 13.18 -12.84
C HIS A 54 -4.35 13.76 -11.87
N GLY A 55 -4.07 13.73 -10.57
CA GLY A 55 -4.94 14.16 -9.49
C GLY A 55 -5.63 13.02 -8.76
N GLU A 56 -6.59 13.41 -7.93
CA GLU A 56 -7.30 12.51 -7.03
C GLU A 56 -8.35 11.67 -7.76
N LYS A 57 -8.33 10.36 -7.52
CA LYS A 57 -9.30 9.39 -8.03
C LYS A 57 -9.95 8.62 -6.88
N THR A 58 -11.23 8.31 -7.07
CA THR A 58 -11.97 7.36 -6.22
C THR A 58 -12.20 6.09 -7.02
N VAL A 59 -11.78 4.97 -6.48
CA VAL A 59 -12.00 3.63 -7.03
C VAL A 59 -12.98 2.91 -6.13
N ILE A 60 -14.03 2.36 -6.72
CA ILE A 60 -14.99 1.49 -6.03
C ILE A 60 -14.67 0.06 -6.44
N ARG A 61 -14.50 -0.82 -5.46
CA ARG A 61 -14.24 -2.24 -5.66
C ARG A 61 -15.29 -3.10 -4.98
N GLU A 62 -15.63 -4.23 -5.58
CA GLU A 62 -16.38 -5.25 -4.87
C GLU A 62 -15.39 -6.21 -4.20
N VAL A 63 -15.52 -6.39 -2.88
CA VAL A 63 -14.72 -7.35 -2.12
C VAL A 63 -15.60 -8.53 -1.79
N ASN A 64 -15.43 -9.63 -2.50
CA ASN A 64 -16.09 -10.91 -2.22
C ASN A 64 -15.07 -11.93 -1.66
N ILE A 65 -15.55 -13.09 -1.19
CA ILE A 65 -14.70 -14.13 -0.59
C ILE A 65 -13.74 -14.82 -1.58
N TYR A 66 -14.00 -14.67 -2.89
CA TYR A 66 -13.20 -15.22 -3.98
C TYR A 66 -12.26 -14.17 -4.60
N SER A 67 -12.42 -12.90 -4.24
CA SER A 67 -11.57 -11.82 -4.74
C SER A 67 -10.09 -12.11 -4.43
N PRO A 68 -9.16 -11.69 -5.32
CA PRO A 68 -7.75 -11.78 -5.05
C PRO A 68 -7.37 -11.13 -3.71
N ARG A 69 -6.35 -11.68 -3.05
CA ARG A 69 -5.81 -11.09 -1.83
C ARG A 69 -5.00 -9.85 -2.16
N ASP A 70 -5.24 -8.77 -1.42
CA ASP A 70 -4.38 -7.60 -1.41
C ASP A 70 -3.03 -7.97 -0.78
N ILE A 71 -1.98 -7.23 -1.14
CA ILE A 71 -0.65 -7.36 -0.54
C ILE A 71 -0.27 -6.04 0.13
N VAL A 72 0.05 -6.11 1.42
CA VAL A 72 0.56 -4.98 2.20
C VAL A 72 1.99 -5.24 2.61
N GLU A 73 2.90 -4.37 2.19
CA GLU A 73 4.28 -4.37 2.66
C GLU A 73 4.44 -3.46 3.87
N THR A 74 5.14 -3.94 4.90
CA THR A 74 5.30 -3.22 6.17
C THR A 74 6.71 -3.32 6.73
N GLY A 75 7.09 -2.40 7.60
CA GLY A 75 8.34 -2.41 8.36
C GLY A 75 9.28 -1.29 7.92
N ILE A 76 10.10 -0.82 8.86
CA ILE A 76 11.00 0.33 8.62
C ILE A 76 12.31 -0.15 7.99
N VAL A 77 12.98 -1.10 8.64
CA VAL A 77 14.28 -1.64 8.20
C VAL A 77 14.10 -2.95 7.44
N MET A 78 13.36 -3.90 8.01
CA MET A 78 13.06 -5.18 7.38
C MET A 78 11.61 -5.20 6.90
N THR A 79 11.41 -5.49 5.62
CA THR A 79 10.09 -5.56 5.02
C THR A 79 9.40 -6.91 5.32
N LYS A 80 8.13 -6.85 5.68
CA LYS A 80 7.23 -7.99 5.82
C LYS A 80 6.04 -7.80 4.90
N ARG A 81 5.64 -8.88 4.21
CA ARG A 81 4.47 -8.93 3.33
C ARG A 81 3.31 -9.60 4.05
N HIS A 82 2.14 -8.97 3.99
CA HIS A 82 0.89 -9.51 4.48
C HIS A 82 -0.05 -9.67 3.30
N ALA A 83 -0.61 -10.88 3.13
CA ALA A 83 -1.59 -11.17 2.09
C ALA A 83 -2.97 -11.36 2.73
N GLY A 84 -3.97 -10.59 2.28
CA GLY A 84 -5.31 -10.58 2.85
C GLY A 84 -6.20 -9.51 2.22
N HIS A 85 -7.39 -9.27 2.76
CA HIS A 85 -8.29 -8.21 2.30
C HIS A 85 -8.13 -6.98 3.17
N VAL A 86 -7.65 -5.87 2.61
CA VAL A 86 -7.55 -4.61 3.34
C VAL A 86 -8.97 -4.09 3.56
N LYS A 87 -9.42 -3.97 4.81
CA LYS A 87 -10.77 -3.46 5.12
C LYS A 87 -10.77 -1.97 5.38
N TYR A 88 -9.66 -1.45 5.90
CA TYR A 88 -9.56 -0.05 6.26
C TYR A 88 -8.14 0.45 6.15
N LEU A 89 -8.03 1.70 5.73
CA LEU A 89 -6.82 2.47 5.76
C LEU A 89 -7.17 3.91 6.14
N GLY A 90 -6.69 4.33 7.29
CA GLY A 90 -6.85 5.69 7.80
C GLY A 90 -5.51 6.35 8.10
N LYS A 91 -5.61 7.46 8.82
CA LYS A 91 -4.45 8.27 9.23
C LYS A 91 -3.49 7.49 10.12
N ASP A 92 -4.02 6.69 11.04
CA ASP A 92 -3.20 6.07 12.10
C ASP A 92 -2.91 4.58 11.86
N TYR A 93 -3.80 3.87 11.17
CA TYR A 93 -3.68 2.43 11.00
C TYR A 93 -4.30 1.90 9.71
N LEU A 94 -3.86 0.70 9.34
CA LEU A 94 -4.43 -0.17 8.32
C LEU A 94 -5.02 -1.42 9.02
N LYS A 95 -6.20 -1.87 8.59
CA LYS A 95 -6.76 -3.17 8.96
C LYS A 95 -6.77 -4.10 7.75
N ILE A 96 -6.25 -5.31 7.93
CA ILE A 96 -6.24 -6.36 6.92
C ILE A 96 -6.80 -7.66 7.51
N GLU A 97 -7.70 -8.28 6.78
CA GLU A 97 -8.25 -9.61 7.06
C GLU A 97 -7.40 -10.65 6.35
N THR A 98 -6.74 -11.53 7.10
CA THR A 98 -5.93 -12.62 6.55
C THR A 98 -6.55 -13.97 6.93
N SER A 99 -5.99 -15.08 6.42
CA SER A 99 -6.45 -16.42 6.78
C SER A 99 -6.28 -16.77 8.26
N SER A 100 -5.41 -16.06 8.99
CA SER A 100 -5.23 -16.22 10.44
C SER A 100 -6.04 -15.22 11.27
N GLY A 101 -6.85 -14.36 10.62
CA GLY A 101 -7.71 -13.38 11.25
C GLY A 101 -7.37 -11.93 10.92
N MET A 102 -7.93 -11.02 11.71
CA MET A 102 -7.78 -9.58 11.54
C MET A 102 -6.49 -9.04 12.14
N PHE A 103 -5.71 -8.31 11.34
CA PHE A 103 -4.50 -7.62 11.77
C PHE A 103 -4.67 -6.11 11.68
N THR A 104 -4.21 -5.41 12.72
CA THR A 104 -4.10 -3.95 12.72
C THR A 104 -2.63 -3.56 12.66
N ILE A 105 -2.30 -2.70 11.70
CA ILE A 105 -0.93 -2.29 11.37
C ILE A 105 -0.86 -0.78 11.50
N LYS A 106 0.13 -0.24 12.22
CA LYS A 106 0.34 1.21 12.27
C LYS A 106 0.61 1.77 10.87
N ARG A 107 -0.05 2.86 10.48
CA ARG A 107 0.07 3.48 9.15
C ARG A 107 1.52 3.86 8.82
N ALA A 108 2.27 4.33 9.83
CA ALA A 108 3.68 4.68 9.70
C ALA A 108 4.58 3.49 9.31
N LEU A 109 4.13 2.26 9.55
CA LEU A 109 4.87 1.05 9.19
C LEU A 109 4.50 0.53 7.80
N VAL A 110 3.40 0.98 7.20
CA VAL A 110 3.01 0.55 5.85
C VAL A 110 4.01 1.14 4.85
N ARG A 111 4.37 0.40 3.80
CA ARG A 111 5.33 0.85 2.78
C ARG A 111 4.76 0.79 1.39
N LYS A 112 3.90 -0.17 1.12
CA LYS A 112 3.23 -0.33 -0.15
C LYS A 112 1.94 -1.09 0.05
N ILE A 113 0.91 -0.70 -0.68
CA ILE A 113 -0.36 -1.39 -0.76
C ILE A 113 -0.57 -1.76 -2.23
N LEU A 114 -0.85 -3.04 -2.45
CA LEU A 114 -1.21 -3.62 -3.74
C LEU A 114 -2.64 -4.11 -3.60
N ILE A 115 -3.57 -3.45 -4.28
CA ILE A 115 -4.97 -3.85 -4.34
C ILE A 115 -5.18 -4.59 -5.66
N ALA A 116 -5.67 -5.83 -5.59
CA ALA A 116 -5.91 -6.65 -6.76
C ALA A 116 -7.41 -6.92 -6.94
N HIS A 117 -7.91 -6.72 -8.15
CA HIS A 117 -9.24 -7.16 -8.56
C HIS A 117 -9.14 -8.45 -9.37
N GLU A 118 -10.23 -9.20 -9.43
CA GLU A 118 -10.35 -10.36 -10.28
C GLU A 118 -10.35 -9.91 -11.74
N THR A 119 -9.32 -10.26 -12.51
CA THR A 119 -9.39 -10.15 -13.96
C THR A 119 -10.34 -11.22 -14.46
N VAL A 120 -11.53 -10.82 -14.93
CA VAL A 120 -12.37 -11.71 -15.73
C VAL A 120 -11.62 -11.94 -17.04
N LEU A 121 -10.92 -13.07 -17.15
CA LEU A 121 -10.42 -13.52 -18.44
C LEU A 121 -11.64 -13.71 -19.34
N PRO A 122 -11.66 -13.15 -20.57
CA PRO A 122 -12.71 -13.50 -21.52
C PRO A 122 -12.70 -15.03 -21.68
N PRO A 123 -13.88 -15.67 -21.79
CA PRO A 123 -13.94 -17.11 -22.01
C PRO A 123 -13.09 -17.44 -23.23
N LEU A 124 -12.23 -18.46 -23.09
CA LEU A 124 -11.57 -19.07 -24.23
C LEU A 124 -12.69 -19.65 -25.10
N ASP A 125 -12.94 -19.03 -26.25
CA ASP A 125 -13.76 -19.62 -27.31
C ASP A 125 -13.10 -20.94 -27.70
N LEU A 126 -13.67 -22.06 -27.22
CA LEU A 126 -13.32 -23.43 -27.56
C LEU A 126 -14.21 -23.94 -28.70
#